data_AF-A0A7S2Y8D7-F1
#
_entry.id   AF-A0A7S2Y8D7-F1
#
_cell.length_a   1.000
_cell.length_b   1.000
_cell.length_c   1.000
_cell.angle_alpha   90.00
_cell.angle_beta   90.00
_cell.angle_gamma   90.00
#
_symmetry.space_group_name_H-M   'P 1'
#
loop_
_entity.id
_entity.type
_entity.pdbx_description
1 polymer ?
#
loop_
_entity_poly.entity_id
_entity_poly.type
_entity_poly.pdbx_seq_one_letter_code
_entity_poly.pdbx_strand_id
1 'polypeptide(L)'
;QSLKLTTGQPCYYSSVRILTMSAGYANRLKEYPNKGACGLPERSDTARSYQVKRQQLAQLVQQAKGNIVVLTGAGISTAAGIPDFRGPQGIWTLEERARKQKEQVPKKNKNNKK
;
A
#
# COMPACT_ATOMS: atom_id res chain seq x y z
N GLN A 1 35.76 -30.99 13.58
CA GLN A 1 34.97 -30.14 14.51
C GLN A 1 33.92 -29.43 13.65
N SER A 2 32.68 -29.90 13.74
CA SER A 2 31.58 -29.51 12.85
C SER A 2 30.90 -28.27 13.39
N LEU A 3 31.04 -27.14 12.70
CA LEU A 3 30.34 -25.90 13.02
C LEU A 3 28.92 -25.99 12.45
N LYS A 4 27.95 -26.18 13.34
CA LYS A 4 26.52 -26.12 13.02
C LYS A 4 26.13 -24.66 12.79
N LEU A 5 25.84 -24.31 11.54
CA LEU A 5 25.19 -23.05 11.16
C LEU A 5 23.74 -23.09 11.70
N THR A 6 23.47 -22.31 12.74
CA THR A 6 22.11 -22.07 13.23
C THR A 6 21.36 -21.22 12.22
N THR A 7 20.43 -21.84 11.50
CA THR A 7 19.48 -21.16 10.62
C THR A 7 18.60 -20.22 11.44
N GLY A 8 18.74 -18.92 11.20
CA GLY A 8 17.84 -17.89 11.72
C GLY A 8 16.41 -18.18 11.30
N GLN A 9 15.51 -18.19 12.28
CA GLN A 9 14.07 -18.40 12.10
C GLN A 9 13.49 -17.35 11.13
N PRO A 10 12.61 -17.73 10.19
CA PRO A 10 11.89 -16.77 9.37
C PRO A 10 10.90 -16.01 10.26
N CYS A 11 11.07 -14.69 10.34
CA CYS A 11 10.15 -13.78 11.03
C CYS A 11 8.79 -13.81 10.32
N TYR A 12 7.89 -14.69 10.76
CA TYR A 12 6.47 -14.64 10.41
C TYR A 12 5.85 -13.42 11.10
N TYR A 13 6.10 -12.24 10.53
CA TYR A 13 5.40 -11.03 10.91
C TYR A 13 3.96 -11.17 10.40
N SER A 14 3.07 -11.61 11.29
CA SER A 14 1.64 -11.78 11.03
C SER A 14 1.08 -10.54 10.32
N SER A 15 0.59 -10.69 9.08
CA SER A 15 0.11 -9.58 8.24
C SER A 15 -1.14 -8.86 8.78
N VAL A 16 -1.65 -9.26 9.95
CA VAL A 16 -2.85 -8.73 10.59
C VAL A 16 -2.55 -7.52 11.48
N ARG A 17 -1.32 -7.35 11.97
CA ARG A 17 -0.99 -6.29 12.94
C ARG A 17 -0.78 -4.89 12.36
N ILE A 18 -0.58 -4.74 11.05
CA ILE A 18 -0.39 -3.41 10.43
C ILE A 18 -1.73 -2.66 10.29
N LEU A 19 -2.86 -3.38 10.19
CA LEU A 19 -4.19 -2.78 9.99
C LEU A 19 -4.70 -2.01 11.23
N THR A 20 -4.22 -2.32 12.43
CA THR A 20 -4.77 -1.76 13.68
C THR A 20 -4.20 -0.40 14.06
N MET A 21 -2.98 -0.05 13.63
CA MET A 21 -2.33 1.22 14.05
C MET A 21 -2.66 2.42 13.15
N SER A 22 -2.99 2.19 11.87
CA SER A 22 -3.28 3.25 10.89
C SER A 22 -4.77 3.51 10.65
N ALA A 23 -5.64 2.57 11.04
CA ALA A 23 -7.09 2.73 10.92
C ALA A 23 -7.62 3.95 11.69
N GLY A 24 -6.98 4.33 12.81
CA GLY A 24 -7.36 5.51 13.59
C GLY A 24 -7.24 6.84 12.82
N TYR A 25 -6.30 6.94 11.86
CA TYR A 25 -6.20 8.11 10.99
C TYR A 25 -7.31 8.13 9.93
N ALA A 26 -7.56 6.99 9.28
CA ALA A 26 -8.61 6.85 8.27
C ALA A 26 -9.99 7.23 8.82
N ASN A 27 -10.28 6.81 10.06
CA ASN A 27 -11.58 7.04 10.72
C ASN A 27 -11.88 8.53 10.98
N ARG A 28 -10.87 9.41 10.94
CA ARG A 28 -11.04 10.86 11.13
C ARG A 28 -11.27 11.62 9.83
N LEU A 29 -11.20 10.95 8.68
CA LEU A 29 -11.43 11.57 7.38
C LEU A 29 -12.93 11.68 7.12
N LYS A 30 -13.35 12.81 6.54
CA LYS A 30 -14.73 13.00 6.09
C LYS A 30 -15.07 11.95 5.04
N GLU A 31 -16.29 11.43 5.12
CA GLU A 31 -16.81 10.54 4.07
C GLU A 31 -16.80 11.26 2.73
N TYR A 32 -16.25 10.58 1.73
CA TYR A 32 -16.12 11.13 0.38
C TYR A 32 -16.32 9.99 -0.61
N PRO A 33 -17.40 10.01 -1.41
CA PRO A 33 -17.83 8.85 -2.19
C PRO A 33 -16.90 8.57 -3.38
N ASN A 34 -16.28 9.60 -3.97
CA ASN A 34 -15.44 9.42 -5.16
C ASN A 34 -13.97 9.21 -4.79
N LYS A 35 -13.60 8.00 -4.38
CA LYS A 35 -12.21 7.67 -4.06
C LYS A 35 -11.30 7.48 -5.28
N GLY A 36 -11.79 7.65 -6.52
CA GLY A 36 -11.04 7.39 -7.77
C GLY A 36 -10.55 5.95 -7.92
N ALA A 37 -9.63 5.70 -8.86
CA ALA A 37 -9.09 4.36 -9.08
C ALA A 37 -8.22 3.90 -7.88
N CYS A 38 -8.57 2.75 -7.31
CA CYS A 38 -7.91 2.14 -6.17
C CYS A 38 -7.40 0.73 -6.53
N GLY A 39 -6.24 0.35 -5.98
CA GLY A 39 -5.69 -1.00 -6.11
C GLY A 39 -5.16 -1.35 -7.50
N LEU A 40 -4.67 -0.36 -8.26
CA LEU A 40 -3.98 -0.61 -9.51
C LEU A 40 -2.72 -1.48 -9.28
N PRO A 41 -2.37 -2.37 -10.23
CA PRO A 41 -1.19 -3.23 -10.08
C PRO A 41 0.10 -2.40 -10.07
N GLU A 42 0.98 -2.73 -9.13
CA GLU A 42 2.31 -2.14 -9.07
C GLU A 42 3.15 -2.54 -10.28
N ARG A 43 4.01 -1.61 -10.72
CA ARG A 43 4.95 -1.83 -11.82
C ARG A 43 6.35 -1.63 -11.30
N SER A 44 7.21 -2.61 -11.54
CA SER A 44 8.63 -2.55 -11.22
C SER A 44 9.45 -2.47 -12.51
N ASP A 45 10.43 -1.58 -12.51
CA ASP A 45 11.40 -1.46 -13.60
C ASP A 45 12.40 -2.63 -13.58
N THR A 46 12.93 -2.99 -14.76
CA THR A 46 14.10 -3.87 -14.85
C THR A 46 15.35 -3.19 -14.26
N ALA A 47 16.35 -3.95 -13.84
CA ALA A 47 17.60 -3.37 -13.30
C ALA A 47 18.26 -2.38 -14.27
N ARG A 48 18.28 -2.70 -15.58
CA ARG A 48 18.82 -1.82 -16.61
C ARG A 48 18.00 -0.54 -16.77
N SER A 49 16.67 -0.64 -16.88
CA SER A 49 15.82 0.55 -17.05
C SER A 49 15.87 1.45 -15.81
N TYR A 50 15.92 0.87 -14.61
CA TYR A 50 16.09 1.60 -13.35
C TYR A 50 17.41 2.40 -13.32
N GLN A 51 18.54 1.77 -13.68
CA GLN A 51 19.84 2.44 -13.68
C GLN A 51 19.88 3.63 -14.64
N VAL A 52 19.37 3.45 -15.86
CA VAL A 52 19.31 4.51 -16.89
C VAL A 52 18.45 5.67 -16.40
N LYS A 53 17.23 5.40 -15.92
CA LYS A 53 16.31 6.43 -15.41
C LYS A 53 16.90 7.20 -14.22
N ARG A 54 17.58 6.50 -13.31
CA ARG A 54 18.25 7.12 -12.16
C ARG A 54 19.36 8.07 -12.59
N GLN A 55 20.19 7.67 -13.56
CA GLN A 55 21.24 8.53 -14.12
C GLN A 55 20.66 9.76 -14.81
N GLN A 56 19.60 9.58 -15.62
CA GLN A 56 18.89 10.69 -16.28
C GLN A 56 18.32 11.68 -15.27
N LEU A 57 17.67 11.19 -14.20
CA LEU A 57 17.16 12.05 -13.14
C LEU A 57 18.28 12.86 -12.47
N ALA A 58 19.41 12.22 -12.15
CA ALA A 58 20.55 12.92 -11.55
C ALA A 58 21.10 14.01 -12.49
N GLN A 59 21.18 13.74 -13.80
CA GLN A 59 21.58 14.74 -14.79
C GLN A 59 20.61 15.92 -14.85
N LEU A 60 19.30 15.67 -14.86
CA LEU A 60 18.28 16.71 -14.86
C LEU A 60 18.37 17.61 -13.62
N VAL A 61 18.63 17.02 -12.45
CA VAL A 61 18.83 17.75 -11.20
C VAL A 61 20.09 18.62 -11.27
N GLN A 62 21.20 18.10 -11.78
CA GLN A 62 22.46 18.85 -11.90
C GLN A 62 22.40 19.99 -12.92
N GLN A 63 21.63 19.80 -14.01
CA GLN A 63 21.52 20.77 -15.10
C GLN A 63 20.43 21.83 -14.85
N ALA A 64 19.63 21.68 -13.79
CA ALA A 64 18.58 22.62 -13.46
C ALA A 64 19.18 24.01 -13.17
N LYS A 65 18.82 25.00 -13.98
CA LYS A 65 19.29 26.40 -13.84
C LYS A 65 18.54 27.19 -12.76
N GLY A 66 17.55 26.59 -12.10
CA GLY A 66 16.66 27.25 -11.15
C GLY A 66 16.17 26.30 -10.06
N ASN A 67 15.08 26.67 -9.39
CA ASN A 67 14.57 25.94 -8.24
C ASN A 67 13.95 24.59 -8.64
N ILE A 68 14.25 23.56 -7.85
CA ILE A 68 13.66 22.23 -7.97
C ILE A 68 12.55 22.10 -6.94
N VAL A 69 11.35 21.75 -7.40
CA VAL A 69 10.19 21.50 -6.54
C VAL A 69 9.88 20.01 -6.57
N VAL A 70 9.75 19.39 -5.39
CA VAL A 70 9.42 17.98 -5.25
C VAL A 70 8.01 17.85 -4.69
N LEU A 71 7.13 17.20 -5.45
CA LEU A 71 5.77 16.90 -5.01
C LEU A 71 5.74 15.47 -4.46
N THR A 72 5.34 15.33 -3.19
CA THR A 72 5.25 14.04 -2.52
C THR A 72 3.80 13.72 -2.15
N GLY A 73 3.51 12.42 -2.02
CA GLY A 73 2.23 11.91 -1.56
C GLY A 73 2.44 10.80 -0.54
N ALA A 74 1.35 10.13 -0.13
CA ALA A 74 1.38 9.12 0.93
C ALA A 74 2.36 7.96 0.68
N GLY A 75 2.68 7.66 -0.60
CA GLY A 75 3.57 6.56 -0.98
C GLY A 75 4.95 6.60 -0.32
N ILE A 76 5.54 7.78 -0.08
CA ILE A 76 6.87 7.89 0.53
C ILE A 76 6.90 7.41 1.99
N SER A 77 5.76 7.48 2.70
CA SER A 77 5.65 7.12 4.11
C SER A 77 5.34 5.63 4.33
N THR A 78 5.10 4.87 3.26
CA THR A 78 4.79 3.43 3.33
C THR A 78 5.93 2.61 3.92
N ALA A 79 7.19 2.99 3.63
CA ALA A 79 8.37 2.36 4.20
C ALA A 79 8.47 2.56 5.73
N ALA A 80 7.84 3.62 6.27
CA ALA A 80 7.74 3.88 7.70
C ALA A 80 6.53 3.19 8.37
N GLY A 81 5.80 2.34 7.63
CA GLY A 81 4.63 1.62 8.12
C GLY A 81 3.33 2.42 8.09
N ILE A 82 3.32 3.63 7.52
CA ILE A 82 2.10 4.42 7.32
C ILE A 82 1.51 4.04 5.97
N PRO A 83 0.32 3.41 5.91
CA PRO A 83 -0.24 2.97 4.64
C PRO A 83 -0.63 4.14 3.75
N ASP A 84 -0.61 3.91 2.44
CA ASP A 84 -1.18 4.82 1.48
C ASP A 84 -2.71 4.69 1.41
N PHE A 85 -3.32 5.47 0.52
CA PHE A 85 -4.77 5.41 0.32
C PHE A 85 -5.21 4.44 -0.77
N ARG A 86 -4.44 4.35 -1.87
CA ARG A 86 -4.88 3.79 -3.16
C ARG A 86 -4.03 2.64 -3.68
N GLY A 87 -2.92 2.31 -3.03
CA GLY A 87 -2.07 1.20 -3.41
C GLY A 87 -2.80 -0.14 -3.22
N PRO A 88 -2.16 -1.27 -3.55
CA PRO A 88 -2.76 -2.59 -3.44
C PRO A 88 -3.27 -2.92 -2.03
N GLN A 89 -2.64 -2.35 -0.99
CA GLN A 89 -3.02 -2.46 0.42
C GLN A 89 -3.42 -1.10 1.02
N GLY A 90 -3.79 -0.14 0.17
CA GLY A 90 -4.21 1.18 0.60
C GLY A 90 -5.56 1.16 1.31
N ILE A 91 -5.79 2.16 2.15
CA ILE A 91 -6.99 2.27 2.99
C ILE A 91 -8.29 2.19 2.17
N TRP A 92 -8.40 2.95 1.10
CA TRP A 92 -9.61 2.98 0.26
C TRP A 92 -9.74 1.72 -0.61
N THR A 93 -8.61 1.14 -1.03
CA THR A 93 -8.59 -0.15 -1.73
C THR A 93 -9.16 -1.26 -0.86
N LEU A 94 -8.78 -1.30 0.42
CA LEU A 94 -9.25 -2.28 1.38
C LEU A 94 -10.73 -2.07 1.74
N GLU A 95 -11.14 -0.82 1.93
CA GLU A 95 -12.54 -0.44 2.16
C GLU A 95 -13.44 -0.89 1.00
N GLU A 96 -13.03 -0.63 -0.25
CA GLU A 96 -13.77 -1.03 -1.44
C GLU A 96 -13.88 -2.56 -1.55
N ARG A 97 -12.80 -3.30 -1.28
CA ARG A 97 -12.80 -4.77 -1.25
C ARG A 97 -13.75 -5.31 -0.18
N ALA A 98 -13.71 -4.74 1.03
CA ALA A 98 -14.59 -5.13 2.12
C ALA A 98 -16.07 -4.89 1.79
N ARG A 99 -16.39 -3.77 1.12
CA ARG A 99 -17.75 -3.48 0.65
C ARG A 99 -18.22 -4.51 -0.37
N LYS A 100 -17.41 -4.81 -1.39
CA LYS A 100 -17.73 -5.81 -2.43
C LYS A 100 -17.92 -7.23 -1.86
N GLN A 101 -17.20 -7.58 -0.80
CA GLN A 101 -17.37 -8.88 -0.12
C GLN A 101 -18.69 -8.95 0.65
N LYS A 102 -19.10 -7.88 1.34
CA LYS A 102 -20.38 -7.82 2.06
C LYS A 102 -21.58 -7.95 1.13
N GLU A 103 -21.50 -7.38 -0.08
CA GLU A 103 -22.56 -7.46 -1.09
C GLU A 103 -22.74 -8.87 -1.66
N GLN A 104 -21.71 -9.72 -1.62
CA GLN A 104 -21.75 -11.09 -2.16
C GLN A 104 -22.20 -12.16 -1.16
N VAL A 105 -22.43 -11.82 0.11
CA VAL A 105 -22.96 -12.78 1.10
C VAL A 105 -24.47 -12.95 0.89
N PRO A 106 -24.98 -14.16 0.60
CA PRO A 106 -26.41 -14.38 0.42
C PRO A 106 -27.17 -14.07 1.71
N LYS A 107 -28.21 -13.24 1.61
CA LYS A 107 -29.14 -12.97 2.72
C LYS A 107 -29.76 -14.30 3.14
N LYS A 108 -29.39 -14.84 4.31
CA LYS A 108 -30.11 -15.96 4.92
C LYS A 108 -31.57 -15.52 5.11
N ASN A 109 -32.50 -16.13 4.37
CA ASN A 109 -33.93 -15.94 4.55
C ASN A 109 -34.32 -16.32 5.98
N LYS A 110 -34.67 -15.32 6.80
CA LYS A 110 -35.28 -15.52 8.14
C LYS A 110 -36.79 -15.77 8.03
N ASN A 111 -37.23 -16.59 7.08
CA ASN A 111 -38.62 -17.03 6.99
C ASN A 111 -38.66 -18.53 7.24
N ASN A 112 -38.59 -18.90 8.52
CA ASN A 112 -39.11 -20.16 9.07
C ASN A 112 -38.95 -20.12 10.60
N LYS A 113 -39.86 -19.40 11.27
CA LYS A 113 -40.17 -19.68 12.68
C LYS A 113 -41.62 -19.30 12.96
N LYS A 114 -42.45 -20.35 12.88
CA LYS A 114 -43.74 -20.62 13.54
C LYS A 114 -44.85 -19.60 13.36
#